data_AF-C1F3W3-F1
#
_entry.id   AF-C1F3W3-F1
#
_cell.length_a   1.000
_cell.length_b   1.000
_cell.length_c   1.000
_cell.angle_alpha   90.00
_cell.angle_beta   90.00
_cell.angle_gamma   90.00
#
_symmetry.space_group_name_H-M   'P 1'
#
loop_
_entity.id
_entity.type
_entity.pdbx_description
1 polymer ?
#
loop_
_entity_poly.entity_id
_entity_poly.type
_entity_poly.pdbx_seq_one_letter_code
_entity_poly.pdbx_strand_id
1 'polypeptide(L)'
;MRAPNHARSLARSLACGLLLAVVAVQPWPVLAAARHAQISAASAEEIPSQLADDSYAIYSLLTPGPLLQRQSGSGSRWAIAAETVNFSDMNPRIDPRGALKPPPGGEKQFHEAVATFLAAKYERYRLQPRLHLDHAYELLNPEQVRELRAAKSSVAPDSRTRSRYAAYAGVTFFSGVYFDAHRDTALVYRNDWCGKLCGQAQWIYLEKQNGHWKQISGITRPGA
;
A
#
# COMPACT_ATOMS: atom_id res chain seq x y z
N MET A 1 75.83 80.36 -9.93
CA MET A 1 75.24 81.55 -10.57
C MET A 1 74.46 81.11 -11.80
N ARG A 2 73.30 81.72 -12.01
CA ARG A 2 72.52 81.77 -13.27
C ARG A 2 71.92 80.46 -13.82
N ALA A 3 70.59 80.43 -13.82
CA ALA A 3 69.78 79.91 -14.94
C ALA A 3 70.16 80.65 -16.26
N PRO A 4 69.78 80.23 -17.49
CA PRO A 4 68.56 79.48 -17.83
C PRO A 4 68.58 78.63 -19.13
N ASN A 5 67.37 78.15 -19.47
CA ASN A 5 66.74 78.16 -20.81
C ASN A 5 67.01 77.08 -21.88
N HIS A 6 65.86 76.50 -22.29
CA HIS A 6 65.41 76.18 -23.65
C HIS A 6 66.17 75.06 -24.39
N ALA A 7 65.55 74.17 -25.17
CA ALA A 7 64.18 73.98 -25.62
C ALA A 7 64.14 72.70 -26.47
N ARG A 8 62.93 72.15 -26.66
CA ARG A 8 62.48 71.37 -27.84
C ARG A 8 63.14 69.98 -28.01
N SER A 9 62.53 68.96 -28.58
CA SER A 9 61.26 68.78 -29.26
C SER A 9 60.86 67.30 -29.14
N LEU A 10 59.56 67.10 -29.27
CA LEU A 10 58.80 65.85 -29.30
C LEU A 10 59.33 64.82 -30.32
N ALA A 11 59.29 63.55 -29.94
CA ALA A 11 58.61 62.51 -30.72
C ALA A 11 58.44 61.25 -29.85
N ARG A 12 57.18 60.85 -29.69
CA ARG A 12 56.71 59.73 -28.87
C ARG A 12 57.07 58.40 -29.52
N SER A 13 57.74 57.52 -28.77
CA SER A 13 57.89 56.10 -29.07
C SER A 13 57.15 55.27 -28.02
N LEU A 14 56.34 54.34 -28.54
CA LEU A 14 56.07 52.98 -28.05
C LEU A 14 56.08 52.75 -26.54
N ALA A 15 54.90 52.44 -25.97
CA ALA A 15 54.82 51.67 -24.74
C ALA A 15 53.77 50.57 -24.86
N CYS A 16 54.32 49.36 -24.93
CA CYS A 16 53.77 48.06 -24.57
C CYS A 16 52.71 48.14 -23.45
N GLY A 17 51.45 47.86 -23.80
CA GLY A 17 50.38 47.66 -22.82
C GLY A 17 50.20 46.17 -22.57
N LEU A 18 50.71 45.70 -21.42
CA LEU A 18 50.34 44.42 -20.82
C LEU A 18 48.81 44.37 -20.66
N LEU A 19 48.15 43.50 -21.43
CA LEU A 19 46.78 43.08 -21.13
C LEU A 19 46.85 41.93 -20.13
N LEU A 20 46.53 42.25 -18.87
CA LEU A 20 46.17 41.30 -17.83
C LEU A 20 44.99 40.44 -18.33
N ALA A 21 45.27 39.17 -18.60
CA ALA A 21 44.22 38.18 -18.82
C ALA A 21 43.46 37.96 -17.50
N VAL A 22 42.27 38.54 -17.39
CA VAL A 22 41.30 38.18 -16.37
C VAL A 22 40.82 36.76 -16.70
N VAL A 23 41.37 35.78 -15.99
CA VAL A 23 40.87 34.40 -16.01
C VAL A 23 39.48 34.44 -15.39
N ALA A 24 38.45 34.38 -16.24
CA ALA A 24 37.07 34.17 -15.82
C ALA A 24 36.97 32.76 -15.21
N VAL A 25 36.99 32.69 -13.88
CA VAL A 25 36.61 31.49 -13.13
C VAL A 25 35.13 31.27 -13.38
N GLN A 26 34.81 30.40 -14.33
CA GLN A 26 33.46 29.93 -14.59
C GLN A 26 33.00 29.11 -13.36
N PRO A 27 31.95 29.51 -12.63
CA PRO A 27 31.39 28.67 -11.58
C PRO A 27 30.75 27.45 -12.22
N TRP A 28 31.26 26.26 -11.88
CA TRP A 28 30.56 25.01 -12.17
C TRP A 28 29.15 25.06 -11.58
N PRO A 29 28.10 24.72 -12.34
CA PRO A 29 26.80 24.49 -11.74
C PRO A 29 26.89 23.20 -10.92
N VAL A 30 26.94 23.35 -9.59
CA VAL A 30 26.59 22.30 -8.64
C VAL A 30 25.09 22.04 -8.82
N LEU A 31 24.75 21.13 -9.73
CA LEU A 31 23.43 20.52 -9.81
C LEU A 31 23.59 19.01 -9.63
N ALA A 32 24.20 18.64 -8.50
CA ALA A 32 24.18 17.29 -7.99
C ALA A 32 23.01 17.15 -7.00
N ALA A 33 22.07 16.28 -7.36
CA ALA A 33 21.19 15.53 -6.47
C ALA A 33 20.13 16.29 -5.63
N ALA A 34 19.19 16.96 -6.29
CA ALA A 34 17.80 16.97 -5.81
C ALA A 34 17.04 15.77 -6.40
N ARG A 35 17.46 14.56 -6.05
CA ARG A 35 16.79 13.31 -6.44
C ARG A 35 16.53 12.41 -5.22
N HIS A 36 16.22 13.04 -4.08
CA HIS A 36 15.79 12.33 -2.89
C HIS A 36 14.52 12.97 -2.36
N ALA A 37 13.49 12.13 -2.22
CA ALA A 37 12.24 12.37 -1.53
C ALA A 37 11.13 13.14 -2.28
N GLN A 38 10.81 12.71 -3.50
CA GLN A 38 9.38 12.46 -3.80
C GLN A 38 9.12 10.98 -3.55
N ILE A 39 9.07 10.58 -2.27
CA ILE A 39 8.22 9.47 -1.87
C ILE A 39 6.80 10.01 -1.98
N SER A 40 6.34 10.19 -3.21
CA SER A 40 4.92 10.29 -3.47
C SER A 40 4.34 9.00 -2.90
N ALA A 41 3.33 9.10 -2.05
CA ALA A 41 2.51 7.96 -1.66
C ALA A 41 2.08 7.27 -2.96
N ALA A 42 2.80 6.22 -3.36
CA ALA A 42 2.51 5.50 -4.58
C ALA A 42 1.07 5.02 -4.43
N SER A 43 0.18 5.56 -5.26
CA SER A 43 -1.21 5.14 -5.32
C SER A 43 -1.22 3.63 -5.52
N ALA A 44 -2.03 2.91 -4.75
CA ALA A 44 -2.15 1.46 -4.90
C ALA A 44 -2.41 1.11 -6.38
N GLU A 45 -1.61 0.20 -6.92
CA GLU A 45 -1.70 -0.24 -8.31
C GLU A 45 -2.91 -1.18 -8.48
N GLU A 46 -3.37 -1.44 -9.68
CA GLU A 46 -4.35 -2.52 -9.88
C GLU A 46 -3.70 -3.89 -9.64
N ILE A 47 -4.53 -4.88 -9.28
CA ILE A 47 -4.05 -6.27 -9.20
C ILE A 47 -3.60 -6.71 -10.60
N PRO A 48 -2.39 -7.30 -10.76
CA PRO A 48 -1.93 -7.81 -12.04
C PRO A 48 -2.99 -8.71 -12.69
N SER A 49 -3.26 -8.49 -13.99
CA SER A 49 -4.36 -9.15 -14.70
C SER A 49 -4.34 -10.68 -14.57
N GLN A 50 -3.15 -11.29 -14.58
CA GLN A 50 -2.96 -12.74 -14.43
C GLN A 50 -3.28 -13.30 -13.03
N LEU A 51 -3.44 -12.43 -12.03
CA LEU A 51 -3.79 -12.78 -10.64
C LEU A 51 -5.22 -12.33 -10.28
N ALA A 52 -5.82 -11.45 -11.08
CA ALA A 52 -7.05 -10.76 -10.71
C ALA A 52 -8.21 -11.72 -10.46
N ASP A 53 -8.48 -12.66 -11.38
CA ASP A 53 -9.64 -13.54 -11.28
C ASP A 53 -9.57 -14.43 -10.03
N ASP A 54 -8.41 -15.05 -9.77
CA ASP A 54 -8.20 -15.85 -8.57
C ASP A 54 -8.26 -15.00 -7.29
N SER A 55 -7.70 -13.79 -7.32
CA SER A 55 -7.74 -12.88 -6.16
C SER A 55 -9.16 -12.47 -5.81
N TYR A 56 -9.98 -12.09 -6.80
CA TYR A 56 -11.39 -11.75 -6.56
C TYR A 56 -12.23 -12.96 -6.17
N ALA A 57 -11.96 -14.16 -6.71
CA ALA A 57 -12.61 -15.38 -6.26
C ALA A 57 -12.33 -15.65 -4.77
N ILE A 58 -11.08 -15.49 -4.33
CA ILE A 58 -10.69 -15.63 -2.92
C ILE A 58 -11.32 -14.53 -2.06
N TYR A 59 -11.28 -13.27 -2.47
CA TYR A 59 -11.92 -12.19 -1.70
C TYR A 59 -13.44 -12.39 -1.58
N SER A 60 -14.09 -12.88 -2.64
CA SER A 60 -15.51 -13.20 -2.63
C SER A 60 -15.83 -14.34 -1.66
N LEU A 61 -15.03 -15.42 -1.70
CA LEU A 61 -15.16 -16.56 -0.78
C LEU A 61 -15.01 -16.15 0.70
N LEU A 62 -14.15 -15.18 0.98
CA LEU A 62 -13.79 -14.79 2.34
C LEU A 62 -14.60 -13.61 2.88
N THR A 63 -15.57 -13.10 2.11
CA THR A 63 -16.40 -11.94 2.46
C THR A 63 -17.89 -12.32 2.60
N PRO A 64 -18.58 -11.85 3.64
CA PRO A 64 -18.02 -11.15 4.79
C PRO A 64 -17.27 -12.13 5.69
N GLY A 65 -16.32 -11.62 6.47
CA GLY A 65 -15.75 -12.44 7.53
C GLY A 65 -16.75 -12.77 8.64
N PRO A 66 -16.54 -13.86 9.41
CA PRO A 66 -17.50 -14.32 10.42
C PRO A 66 -17.83 -13.27 11.49
N LEU A 67 -16.87 -12.40 11.81
CA LEU A 67 -17.10 -11.32 12.77
C LEU A 67 -18.15 -10.35 12.26
N LEU A 68 -18.01 -9.85 11.03
CA LEU A 68 -18.99 -8.94 10.45
C LEU A 68 -20.31 -9.64 10.17
N GLN A 69 -20.29 -10.89 9.69
CA GLN A 69 -21.51 -11.68 9.49
C GLN A 69 -22.36 -11.74 10.77
N ARG A 70 -21.75 -11.99 11.94
CA ARG A 70 -22.46 -12.04 13.23
C ARG A 70 -22.95 -10.69 13.72
N GLN A 71 -22.28 -9.61 13.36
CA GLN A 71 -22.62 -8.24 13.78
C GLN A 71 -23.65 -7.59 12.86
N SER A 72 -24.02 -8.25 11.76
CA SER A 72 -24.85 -7.67 10.72
C SER A 72 -26.31 -8.07 10.91
N GLY A 73 -27.19 -7.09 10.71
CA GLY A 73 -28.64 -7.28 10.77
C GLY A 73 -29.28 -7.34 9.39
N SER A 74 -30.60 -7.45 9.36
CA SER A 74 -31.39 -7.31 8.13
C SER A 74 -31.16 -5.92 7.51
N GLY A 75 -30.70 -5.87 6.26
CA GLY A 75 -30.45 -4.62 5.55
C GLY A 75 -29.03 -4.05 5.72
N SER A 76 -28.11 -4.77 6.36
CA SER A 76 -26.70 -4.39 6.39
C SER A 76 -26.05 -4.46 5.00
N ARG A 77 -25.06 -3.59 4.78
CA ARG A 77 -24.19 -3.60 3.60
C ARG A 77 -22.77 -3.97 4.00
N TRP A 78 -22.03 -4.64 3.12
CA TRP A 78 -20.63 -4.98 3.36
C TRP A 78 -19.72 -3.83 2.94
N ALA A 79 -18.98 -3.26 3.88
CA ALA A 79 -17.89 -2.36 3.54
C ALA A 79 -16.59 -3.15 3.43
N ILE A 80 -15.88 -2.94 2.33
CA ILE A 80 -14.59 -3.53 2.05
C ILE A 80 -13.65 -2.37 1.73
N ALA A 81 -12.43 -2.36 2.27
CA ALA A 81 -11.47 -1.34 1.90
C ALA A 81 -11.14 -1.43 0.40
N ALA A 82 -11.19 -0.30 -0.30
CA ALA A 82 -10.87 -0.23 -1.73
C ALA A 82 -9.37 -0.41 -2.01
N GLU A 83 -8.53 -0.46 -0.98
CA GLU A 83 -7.10 -0.70 -1.09
C GLU A 83 -6.71 -1.83 -0.14
N THR A 84 -5.88 -2.76 -0.63
CA THR A 84 -5.34 -3.82 0.22
C THR A 84 -4.36 -3.25 1.25
N VAL A 85 -4.34 -3.83 2.44
CA VAL A 85 -3.31 -3.55 3.45
C VAL A 85 -2.01 -4.23 3.09
N ASN A 86 -0.89 -3.57 3.32
CA ASN A 86 0.42 -4.22 3.30
C ASN A 86 0.87 -4.57 4.73
N PHE A 87 2.03 -5.20 4.86
CA PHE A 87 2.55 -5.64 6.16
C PHE A 87 2.72 -4.50 7.18
N SER A 88 3.00 -3.28 6.73
CA SER A 88 3.09 -2.11 7.62
C SER A 88 1.73 -1.69 8.16
N ASP A 89 0.64 -1.95 7.44
CA ASP A 89 -0.72 -1.56 7.85
C ASP A 89 -1.45 -2.67 8.62
N MET A 90 -0.95 -3.91 8.58
CA MET A 90 -1.55 -5.05 9.28
C MET A 90 -1.69 -4.78 10.77
N ASN A 91 -2.84 -5.17 11.33
CA ASN A 91 -3.14 -5.02 12.74
C ASN A 91 -4.05 -6.18 13.23
N PRO A 92 -3.50 -7.16 13.97
CA PRO A 92 -2.09 -7.29 14.36
C PRO A 92 -1.17 -7.57 13.16
N ARG A 93 0.08 -7.11 13.28
CA ARG A 93 1.15 -7.37 12.31
C ARG A 93 1.80 -8.72 12.63
N ILE A 94 1.31 -9.78 11.99
CA ILE A 94 1.75 -11.15 12.23
C ILE A 94 2.35 -11.72 10.94
N ASP A 95 3.47 -12.44 11.02
CA ASP A 95 4.03 -13.19 9.88
C ASP A 95 3.21 -14.48 9.67
N PRO A 96 2.86 -14.86 8.43
CA PRO A 96 2.05 -16.06 8.17
C PRO A 96 2.67 -17.34 8.76
N ARG A 97 4.01 -17.43 8.84
CA ARG A 97 4.71 -18.59 9.43
C ARG A 97 4.52 -18.71 10.95
N GLY A 98 4.20 -17.61 11.62
CA GLY A 98 3.87 -17.60 13.05
C GLY A 98 2.38 -17.82 13.32
N ALA A 99 1.52 -17.63 12.31
CA ALA A 99 0.07 -17.77 12.42
C ALA A 99 -0.44 -19.13 11.93
N LEU A 100 0.26 -19.75 10.97
CA LEU A 100 -0.20 -20.95 10.28
C LEU A 100 0.88 -22.02 10.29
N LYS A 101 0.44 -23.27 10.40
CA LYS A 101 1.27 -24.45 10.07
C LYS A 101 0.99 -24.85 8.62
N PRO A 102 2.01 -25.30 7.87
CA PRO A 102 1.77 -25.92 6.58
C PRO A 102 0.82 -27.13 6.71
N PRO A 103 -0.10 -27.35 5.76
CA PRO A 103 -0.91 -28.56 5.76
C PRO A 103 -0.04 -29.79 5.45
N PRO A 104 -0.37 -30.98 6.00
CA PRO A 104 0.33 -32.21 5.69
C PRO A 104 0.28 -32.52 4.18
N GLY A 105 1.45 -32.71 3.57
CA GLY A 105 1.58 -33.00 2.13
C GLY A 105 1.49 -31.78 1.21
N GLY A 106 1.26 -30.58 1.75
CA GLY A 106 1.25 -29.30 1.03
C GLY A 106 2.35 -28.34 1.50
N GLU A 107 3.39 -28.84 2.17
CA GLU A 107 4.44 -28.02 2.77
C GLU A 107 5.17 -27.18 1.74
N LYS A 108 5.49 -27.77 0.58
CA LYS A 108 6.20 -27.09 -0.51
C LYS A 108 5.40 -25.88 -1.00
N GLN A 109 4.14 -26.09 -1.35
CA GLN A 109 3.24 -25.06 -1.87
C GLN A 109 3.00 -23.95 -0.85
N PHE A 110 2.81 -24.32 0.43
CA PHE A 110 2.74 -23.35 1.52
C PHE A 110 4.01 -22.48 1.58
N HIS A 111 5.20 -23.08 1.50
CA HIS A 111 6.46 -22.32 1.51
C HIS A 111 6.64 -21.44 0.28
N GLU A 112 6.19 -21.85 -0.89
CA GLU A 112 6.18 -21.02 -2.10
C GLU A 112 5.25 -19.81 -1.95
N ALA A 113 4.02 -20.00 -1.44
CA ALA A 113 3.11 -18.91 -1.16
C ALA A 113 3.69 -17.94 -0.10
N VAL A 114 4.38 -18.45 0.92
CA VAL A 114 5.11 -17.62 1.90
C VAL A 114 6.24 -16.84 1.23
N ALA A 115 6.97 -17.44 0.30
CA ALA A 115 8.03 -16.75 -0.43
C ALA A 115 7.46 -15.59 -1.27
N THR A 116 6.33 -15.79 -1.94
CA THR A 116 5.60 -14.74 -2.65
C THR A 116 5.16 -13.62 -1.70
N PHE A 117 4.66 -13.96 -0.52
CA PHE A 117 4.41 -12.97 0.54
C PHE A 117 5.66 -12.17 0.87
N LEU A 118 6.78 -12.84 1.17
CA LEU A 118 8.01 -12.14 1.58
C LEU A 118 8.52 -11.16 0.51
N ALA A 119 8.35 -11.50 -0.78
CA ALA A 119 8.72 -10.65 -1.90
C ALA A 119 7.79 -9.43 -2.07
N ALA A 120 6.48 -9.61 -1.87
CA ALA A 120 5.46 -8.60 -2.20
C ALA A 120 4.76 -7.97 -0.97
N LYS A 121 5.18 -8.26 0.27
CA LYS A 121 4.45 -7.87 1.50
C LYS A 121 4.29 -6.37 1.72
N TYR A 122 4.98 -5.51 0.97
CA TYR A 122 4.87 -4.05 1.05
C TYR A 122 4.05 -3.44 -0.09
N GLU A 123 3.63 -4.24 -1.06
CA GLU A 123 2.77 -3.81 -2.15
C GLU A 123 1.33 -3.59 -1.67
N ARG A 124 0.62 -2.69 -2.35
CA ARG A 124 -0.79 -2.44 -2.16
C ARG A 124 -1.48 -2.45 -3.51
N TYR A 125 -2.66 -3.05 -3.55
CA TYR A 125 -3.51 -3.03 -4.73
C TYR A 125 -4.83 -2.31 -4.48
N ARG A 126 -5.30 -1.58 -5.48
CA ARG A 126 -6.65 -1.04 -5.54
C ARG A 126 -7.61 -2.12 -6.02
N LEU A 127 -8.66 -2.33 -5.25
CA LEU A 127 -9.75 -3.23 -5.59
C LEU A 127 -10.75 -2.53 -6.52
N GLN A 128 -11.27 -3.30 -7.46
CA GLN A 128 -12.35 -2.96 -8.36
C GLN A 128 -13.63 -3.68 -7.92
N PRO A 129 -14.83 -3.19 -8.29
CA PRO A 129 -16.10 -3.82 -7.92
C PRO A 129 -16.35 -5.11 -8.72
N ARG A 130 -15.54 -6.14 -8.46
CA ARG A 130 -15.54 -7.44 -9.14
C ARG A 130 -15.81 -8.61 -8.19
N LEU A 131 -16.26 -8.33 -6.95
CA LEU A 131 -16.58 -9.37 -5.99
C LEU A 131 -17.98 -9.93 -6.27
N HIS A 132 -18.10 -11.25 -6.22
CA HIS A 132 -19.36 -11.96 -6.39
C HIS A 132 -19.92 -12.32 -5.02
N LEU A 133 -20.77 -11.47 -4.48
CA LEU A 133 -21.35 -11.61 -3.14
C LEU A 133 -22.88 -11.64 -3.25
N ASP A 134 -23.54 -12.46 -2.42
CA ASP A 134 -25.01 -12.53 -2.33
C ASP A 134 -25.63 -11.33 -1.59
N HIS A 135 -24.84 -10.28 -1.35
CA HIS A 135 -25.20 -9.13 -0.54
C HIS A 135 -24.64 -7.85 -1.16
N ALA A 136 -25.34 -6.73 -0.93
CA ALA A 136 -24.84 -5.43 -1.35
C ALA A 136 -23.55 -5.07 -0.61
N TYR A 137 -22.55 -4.64 -1.37
CA TYR A 137 -21.27 -4.19 -0.82
C TYR A 137 -20.85 -2.83 -1.40
N GLU A 138 -19.90 -2.19 -0.72
CA GLU A 138 -19.25 -0.96 -1.17
C GLU A 138 -17.74 -1.07 -0.92
N LEU A 139 -16.96 -0.63 -1.91
CA LEU A 139 -15.53 -0.43 -1.76
C LEU A 139 -15.29 0.97 -1.20
N LEU A 140 -14.85 1.05 0.04
CA LEU A 140 -14.59 2.32 0.73
C LEU A 140 -13.16 2.78 0.48
N ASN A 141 -13.01 3.99 -0.04
CA ASN A 141 -11.70 4.62 -0.17
C ASN A 141 -11.08 4.93 1.23
N PRO A 142 -9.79 5.29 1.31
CA PRO A 142 -9.13 5.54 2.59
C PRO A 142 -9.81 6.61 3.46
N GLU A 143 -10.43 7.62 2.87
CA GLU A 143 -11.17 8.66 3.60
C GLU A 143 -12.47 8.12 4.19
N GLN A 144 -13.27 7.42 3.40
CA GLN A 144 -14.50 6.77 3.86
C GLN A 144 -14.23 5.74 4.95
N VAL A 145 -13.10 5.02 4.89
CA VAL A 145 -12.67 4.12 5.97
C VAL A 145 -12.37 4.89 7.26
N ARG A 146 -11.69 6.05 7.18
CA ARG A 146 -11.44 6.89 8.36
C ARG A 146 -12.74 7.41 8.96
N GLU A 147 -13.67 7.86 8.12
CA GLU A 147 -14.98 8.33 8.58
C GLU A 147 -15.79 7.21 9.24
N LEU A 148 -15.86 6.02 8.63
CA LEU A 148 -16.50 4.84 9.23
C LEU A 148 -15.87 4.49 10.58
N ARG A 149 -14.53 4.56 10.68
CA ARG A 149 -13.82 4.31 11.93
C ARG A 149 -14.17 5.34 13.00
N ALA A 150 -14.24 6.62 12.64
CA ALA A 150 -14.67 7.69 13.53
C ALA A 150 -16.13 7.50 13.97
N ALA A 151 -17.02 7.14 13.04
CA ALA A 151 -18.43 6.86 13.30
C ALA A 151 -18.63 5.77 14.37
N LYS A 152 -17.81 4.72 14.33
CA LYS A 152 -17.93 3.54 15.22
C LYS A 152 -17.07 3.60 16.46
N SER A 153 -16.10 4.52 16.52
CA SER A 153 -15.17 4.64 17.67
C SER A 153 -15.40 5.89 18.50
N SER A 154 -16.11 6.89 18.00
CA SER A 154 -16.41 8.10 18.78
C SER A 154 -17.48 7.81 19.84
N VAL A 155 -17.34 8.45 21.02
CA VAL A 155 -18.35 8.42 22.08
C VAL A 155 -19.61 9.19 21.65
N ALA A 156 -19.43 10.20 20.78
CA ALA A 156 -20.50 11.00 20.21
C ALA A 156 -20.12 11.41 18.76
N PRO A 157 -20.18 10.49 17.78
CA PRO A 157 -20.05 10.88 16.38
C PRO A 157 -21.16 11.87 16.03
N ASP A 158 -20.88 12.82 15.16
CA ASP A 158 -21.90 13.73 14.64
C ASP A 158 -23.02 12.92 13.97
N SER A 159 -24.25 13.44 14.01
CA SER A 159 -25.44 12.72 13.54
C SER A 159 -25.39 12.36 12.06
N ARG A 160 -24.71 13.18 11.24
CA ARG A 160 -24.56 12.96 9.80
C ARG A 160 -23.63 11.77 9.53
N THR A 161 -22.44 11.76 10.14
CA THR A 161 -21.47 10.66 10.03
C THR A 161 -22.06 9.36 10.57
N ARG A 162 -22.76 9.40 11.72
CA ARG A 162 -23.45 8.22 12.26
C ARG A 162 -24.48 7.67 11.27
N SER A 163 -25.32 8.53 10.69
CA SER A 163 -26.38 8.11 9.78
C SER A 163 -25.82 7.56 8.47
N ARG A 164 -24.76 8.18 7.92
CA ARG A 164 -24.09 7.74 6.69
C ARG A 164 -23.57 6.30 6.80
N TYR A 165 -23.05 5.93 7.96
CA TYR A 165 -22.39 4.65 8.18
C TYR A 165 -23.21 3.64 8.99
N ALA A 166 -24.49 3.93 9.27
CA ALA A 166 -25.36 3.07 10.08
C ALA A 166 -25.60 1.68 9.46
N ALA A 167 -25.59 1.59 8.12
CA ALA A 167 -25.82 0.34 7.40
C ALA A 167 -24.62 -0.63 7.42
N TYR A 168 -23.43 -0.17 7.83
CA TYR A 168 -22.21 -0.98 7.85
C TYR A 168 -21.99 -1.54 9.25
N ALA A 169 -21.83 -2.85 9.40
CA ALA A 169 -21.43 -3.46 10.67
C ALA A 169 -19.97 -3.12 11.02
N GLY A 170 -19.14 -2.99 10.00
CA GLY A 170 -17.70 -2.73 10.09
C GLY A 170 -17.10 -2.64 8.68
N VAL A 171 -15.79 -2.79 8.56
CA VAL A 171 -15.07 -2.86 7.28
C VAL A 171 -14.12 -4.05 7.28
N THR A 172 -14.09 -4.77 6.16
CA THR A 172 -13.11 -5.82 5.88
C THR A 172 -11.92 -5.25 5.11
N PHE A 173 -10.71 -5.59 5.55
CA PHE A 173 -9.45 -5.32 4.88
C PHE A 173 -8.83 -6.63 4.41
N PHE A 174 -8.26 -6.63 3.20
CA PHE A 174 -7.49 -7.74 2.67
C PHE A 174 -6.05 -7.30 2.40
N SER A 175 -5.08 -8.22 2.49
CA SER A 175 -3.80 -8.04 1.80
C SER A 175 -3.93 -8.37 0.30
N GLY A 176 -2.84 -8.20 -0.44
CA GLY A 176 -2.67 -8.95 -1.69
C GLY A 176 -2.79 -10.46 -1.45
N VAL A 177 -3.07 -11.21 -2.52
CA VAL A 177 -3.07 -12.68 -2.47
C VAL A 177 -1.73 -13.19 -2.95
N TYR A 178 -1.10 -14.04 -2.15
CA TYR A 178 0.24 -14.58 -2.40
C TYR A 178 0.12 -16.03 -2.82
N PHE A 179 0.35 -16.30 -4.10
CA PHE A 179 0.21 -17.62 -4.70
C PHE A 179 1.51 -18.40 -4.66
N ASP A 180 1.41 -19.73 -4.72
CA ASP A 180 2.53 -20.58 -5.15
C ASP A 180 2.82 -20.41 -6.65
N ALA A 181 3.83 -21.12 -7.15
CA ALA A 181 4.26 -21.00 -8.55
C ALA A 181 3.18 -21.44 -9.56
N HIS A 182 2.28 -22.34 -9.15
CA HIS A 182 1.25 -22.92 -10.00
C HIS A 182 -0.12 -22.23 -9.88
N ARG A 183 -0.30 -21.35 -8.89
CA ARG A 183 -1.60 -20.75 -8.50
C ARG A 183 -2.63 -21.80 -8.11
N ASP A 184 -2.15 -22.85 -7.47
CA ASP A 184 -2.97 -23.91 -6.87
C ASP A 184 -3.15 -23.67 -5.37
N THR A 185 -2.28 -22.89 -4.75
CA THR A 185 -2.39 -22.51 -3.34
C THR A 185 -2.21 -21.01 -3.16
N ALA A 186 -2.78 -20.48 -2.08
CA ALA A 186 -2.78 -19.05 -1.82
C ALA A 186 -2.72 -18.74 -0.32
N LEU A 187 -2.04 -17.64 0.01
CA LEU A 187 -2.07 -16.98 1.31
C LEU A 187 -2.70 -15.60 1.18
N VAL A 188 -3.59 -15.28 2.11
CA VAL A 188 -4.18 -13.95 2.22
C VAL A 188 -4.40 -13.61 3.68
N TYR A 189 -4.13 -12.35 4.03
CA TYR A 189 -4.49 -11.80 5.32
C TYR A 189 -5.84 -11.10 5.21
N ARG A 190 -6.74 -11.37 6.14
CA ARG A 190 -8.00 -10.64 6.29
C ARG A 190 -8.06 -10.02 7.68
N ASN A 191 -8.54 -8.77 7.75
CA ASN A 191 -8.87 -8.10 9.00
C ASN A 191 -10.28 -7.53 8.93
N ASP A 192 -11.16 -8.04 9.75
CA ASP A 192 -12.50 -7.50 9.95
C ASP A 192 -12.47 -6.54 11.13
N TRP A 193 -12.89 -5.29 10.94
CA TRP A 193 -12.92 -4.27 11.99
C TRP A 193 -14.32 -3.69 12.15
N CYS A 194 -14.85 -3.63 13.36
CA CYS A 194 -16.21 -3.18 13.68
C CYS A 194 -16.30 -2.14 14.81
N GLY A 195 -15.18 -1.71 15.40
CA GLY A 195 -15.17 -0.72 16.48
C GLY A 195 -13.92 -0.82 17.38
N LYS A 196 -13.87 -0.04 18.48
CA LYS A 196 -12.68 0.09 19.35
C LYS A 196 -12.04 -1.24 19.79
N LEU A 197 -12.86 -2.20 20.21
CA LEU A 197 -12.42 -3.51 20.71
C LEU A 197 -13.02 -4.65 19.87
N CYS A 198 -13.52 -4.32 18.67
CA CYS A 198 -14.21 -5.23 17.79
C CYS A 198 -13.37 -5.37 16.52
N GLY A 199 -12.55 -6.42 16.49
CA GLY A 199 -11.73 -6.74 15.35
C GLY A 199 -11.29 -8.19 15.36
N GLN A 200 -11.11 -8.76 14.18
CA GLN A 200 -10.57 -10.10 14.00
C GLN A 200 -9.71 -10.11 12.76
N ALA A 201 -8.42 -10.39 12.94
CA ALA A 201 -7.52 -10.60 11.82
C ALA A 201 -6.92 -11.99 11.83
N GLN A 202 -6.60 -12.49 10.64
CA GLN A 202 -6.01 -13.81 10.47
C GLN A 202 -5.31 -13.92 9.12
N TRP A 203 -4.31 -14.79 9.11
CA TRP A 203 -3.84 -15.40 7.87
C TRP A 203 -4.72 -16.58 7.50
N ILE A 204 -4.94 -16.74 6.21
CA ILE A 204 -5.80 -17.76 5.63
C ILE A 204 -5.01 -18.43 4.52
N TYR A 205 -4.86 -19.74 4.60
CA TYR A 205 -4.30 -20.56 3.53
C TYR A 205 -5.42 -21.27 2.78
N LEU A 206 -5.35 -21.21 1.46
CA LEU A 206 -6.34 -21.76 0.54
C LEU A 206 -5.69 -22.68 -0.49
N GLU A 207 -6.45 -23.65 -0.95
CA GLU A 207 -6.09 -24.53 -2.04
C GLU A 207 -7.18 -24.51 -3.11
N LYS A 208 -6.79 -24.59 -4.37
CA LYS A 208 -7.68 -24.75 -5.51
C LYS A 208 -7.94 -26.23 -5.71
N GLN A 209 -9.19 -26.63 -5.55
CA GLN A 209 -9.65 -28.01 -5.71
C GLN A 209 -10.71 -28.04 -6.81
N ASN A 210 -10.46 -28.80 -7.87
CA ASN A 210 -11.35 -28.89 -9.05
C ASN A 210 -11.68 -27.50 -9.63
N GLY A 211 -10.69 -26.60 -9.69
CA GLY A 211 -10.88 -25.23 -10.19
C GLY A 211 -11.52 -24.25 -9.21
N HIS A 212 -11.89 -24.68 -8.00
CA HIS A 212 -12.51 -23.83 -6.98
C HIS A 212 -11.62 -23.65 -5.75
N TRP A 213 -11.48 -22.41 -5.30
CA TRP A 213 -10.77 -22.09 -4.07
C TRP A 213 -11.52 -22.61 -2.85
N LYS A 214 -10.78 -23.24 -1.94
CA LYS A 214 -11.28 -23.66 -0.63
C LYS A 214 -10.32 -23.22 0.46
N GLN A 215 -10.88 -22.71 1.54
CA GLN A 215 -10.11 -22.40 2.73
C GLN A 215 -9.69 -23.70 3.43
N ILE A 216 -8.39 -23.88 3.63
CA ILE A 216 -7.83 -25.05 4.33
C ILE A 216 -7.54 -24.74 5.79
N SER A 217 -7.07 -23.54 6.12
CA SER A 217 -6.79 -23.12 7.49
C SER A 217 -7.28 -21.70 7.81
N GLY A 218 -7.33 -21.36 9.10
CA GLY A 218 -7.84 -20.10 9.66
C GLY A 218 -8.92 -20.33 10.73
N ILE A 219 -9.38 -19.25 11.36
CA ILE A 219 -10.33 -19.21 12.50
C ILE A 219 -11.67 -19.90 12.22
N THR A 220 -12.03 -20.11 10.95
CA THR A 220 -13.27 -20.77 10.54
C THR A 220 -13.17 -22.27 10.40
N ARG A 221 -11.99 -22.87 10.51
CA ARG A 221 -11.82 -24.34 10.51
C ARG A 221 -11.46 -24.84 11.93
N PRO A 222 -12.23 -25.79 12.50
CA PRO A 222 -11.87 -26.41 13.78
C PRO A 222 -10.53 -27.16 13.66
N GLY A 223 -9.59 -26.90 14.58
CA GLY A 223 -8.31 -27.62 14.67
C GLY A 223 -7.07 -26.87 14.18
N ALA A 224 -7.15 -25.55 13.93
CA ALA A 224 -5.99 -24.67 13.81
C ALA A 224 -5.40 -24.33 15.19
#